data_AF-E9RY38-F1
#
_entry.id   AF-E9RY38-F1
#
_cell.length_a   1.000
_cell.length_b   1.000
_cell.length_c   1.000
_cell.angle_alpha   90.00
_cell.angle_beta   90.00
_cell.angle_gamma   90.00
#
_symmetry.space_group_name_H-M   'P 1'
#
loop_
_entity.id
_entity.type
_entity.pdbx_description
1 polymer ?
#
loop_
_entity_poly.entity_id
_entity_poly.type
_entity_poly.pdbx_seq_one_letter_code
_entity_poly.pdbx_strand_id
1 'polypeptide(L)'
;MSDFKFDKEAFKKEVKNNVKTLYRRTIDEATPQQTFQAVSYAVKEYIIDNWLATQEVYEKESPKTVYYLSMEFLMGRALGNNLINLTAYQDVKEALEEMGIDLNAVEDQEPDAALGNGGLGRLAACFLDSLTSLGYPAYGCGIRYHYGMFKQKLKMGIR
;
A
#
# COMPACT_ATOMS: atom_id res chain seq x y z
N MET A 1 -2.03 12.35 -15.73
CA MET A 1 -1.21 11.80 -14.63
C MET A 1 -0.19 12.86 -14.30
N SER A 2 -0.18 13.34 -13.06
CA SER A 2 0.90 14.18 -12.55
C SER A 2 2.22 13.45 -12.78
N ASP A 3 3.25 14.16 -13.25
CA ASP A 3 4.61 13.63 -13.27
C ASP A 3 5.03 13.43 -11.81
N PHE A 4 4.81 12.21 -11.29
CA PHE A 4 5.27 11.84 -9.97
C PHE A 4 6.79 12.03 -9.94
N LYS A 5 7.24 13.02 -9.18
CA LYS A 5 8.65 13.32 -9.03
C LYS A 5 9.11 12.83 -7.67
N PHE A 6 9.79 11.70 -7.68
CA PHE A 6 10.42 11.18 -6.48
C PHE A 6 11.61 12.06 -6.06
N ASP A 7 11.61 12.51 -4.80
CA ASP A 7 12.76 13.17 -4.18
C ASP A 7 13.38 12.20 -3.16
N LYS A 8 14.51 11.63 -3.55
CA LYS A 8 15.26 10.64 -2.77
C LYS A 8 15.67 11.17 -1.39
N GLU A 9 16.13 12.42 -1.29
CA GLU A 9 16.61 12.97 -0.01
C GLU A 9 15.45 13.33 0.91
N ALA A 10 14.36 13.88 0.35
CA ALA A 10 13.14 14.11 1.11
C ALA A 10 12.56 12.79 1.64
N PHE A 11 12.52 11.74 0.82
CA PHE A 11 12.04 10.41 1.21
C PHE A 11 12.85 9.83 2.37
N LYS A 12 14.19 9.80 2.28
CA LYS A 12 15.05 9.28 3.36
C LYS A 12 14.85 10.04 4.67
N LYS A 13 14.72 11.37 4.59
CA LYS A 13 14.44 12.22 5.75
C LYS A 13 13.09 11.85 6.36
N GLU A 14 12.07 11.62 5.54
CA GLU A 14 10.74 11.27 6.01
C GLU A 14 10.67 9.90 6.65
N VAL A 15 11.37 8.89 6.11
CA VAL A 15 11.50 7.58 6.75
C VAL A 15 12.12 7.71 8.14
N LYS A 16 13.22 8.48 8.29
CA LYS A 16 13.85 8.72 9.60
C LYS A 16 12.91 9.47 10.55
N ASN A 17 12.19 10.48 10.04
CA ASN A 17 11.21 11.22 10.82
C ASN A 17 10.10 10.30 11.31
N ASN A 18 9.54 9.43 10.46
CA ASN A 18 8.49 8.50 10.81
C ASN A 18 8.92 7.52 11.91
N VAL A 19 10.14 6.97 11.85
CA VAL A 19 10.65 6.14 12.95
C VAL A 19 10.69 6.93 14.27
N LYS A 20 11.18 8.16 14.20
CA LYS A 20 11.29 9.03 15.37
C LYS A 20 9.93 9.41 15.95
N THR A 21 8.96 9.80 15.13
CA THR A 21 7.66 10.31 15.57
C THR A 21 6.74 9.18 16.03
N LEU A 22 6.73 8.06 15.31
CA LEU A 22 5.87 6.91 15.62
C LEU A 22 6.42 6.08 16.79
N TYR A 23 7.75 5.89 16.86
CA TYR A 23 8.37 4.93 17.79
C TYR A 23 9.35 5.53 18.78
N ARG A 24 9.71 6.82 18.65
CA ARG A 24 10.72 7.50 19.50
C ARG A 24 12.08 6.80 19.47
N ARG A 25 12.46 6.29 18.30
CA ARG A 25 13.72 5.58 18.05
C ARG A 25 14.47 6.20 16.88
N THR A 26 15.75 5.90 16.78
CA THR A 26 16.53 6.12 15.57
C THR A 26 16.31 4.98 14.57
N ILE A 27 16.70 5.18 13.31
CA ILE A 27 16.56 4.15 12.27
C ILE A 27 17.34 2.88 12.61
N ASP A 28 18.49 3.02 13.28
CA ASP A 28 19.37 1.90 13.67
C ASP A 28 18.80 1.06 14.83
N GLU A 29 17.88 1.63 15.61
CA GLU A 29 17.21 0.96 16.74
C GLU A 29 15.82 0.41 16.39
N ALA A 30 15.34 0.72 15.19
CA ALA A 30 14.02 0.32 14.72
C ALA A 30 13.97 -1.19 14.49
N THR A 31 12.88 -1.83 14.91
CA THR A 31 12.63 -3.23 14.53
C THR A 31 12.26 -3.31 13.04
N PRO A 32 12.42 -4.46 12.37
CA PRO A 32 12.01 -4.62 10.97
C PRO A 32 10.57 -4.15 10.71
N GLN A 33 9.63 -4.49 11.61
CA GLN A 33 8.24 -4.04 11.50
C GLN A 33 8.10 -2.52 11.60
N GLN A 34 8.85 -1.87 12.49
CA GLN A 34 8.84 -0.41 12.65
C GLN A 34 9.40 0.28 11.42
N THR A 35 10.49 -0.25 10.85
CA THR A 35 11.06 0.22 9.59
C THR A 35 10.06 0.10 8.45
N PHE A 36 9.39 -1.05 8.32
CA PHE A 36 8.34 -1.25 7.33
C PHE A 36 7.20 -0.23 7.47
N GLN A 37 6.72 0.00 8.69
CA GLN A 37 5.67 1.00 8.92
C GLN A 37 6.17 2.39 8.54
N ALA A 38 7.37 2.78 8.94
CA ALA A 38 7.93 4.09 8.62
C ALA A 38 8.09 4.34 7.11
N VAL A 39 8.55 3.32 6.37
CA VAL A 39 8.62 3.34 4.90
C VAL A 39 7.22 3.45 4.30
N SER A 40 6.27 2.64 4.77
CA SER A 40 4.89 2.65 4.29
C SER A 40 4.21 4.01 4.49
N TYR A 41 4.44 4.65 5.63
CA TYR A 41 3.93 6.01 5.89
C TYR A 41 4.57 7.03 4.94
N ALA A 42 5.88 6.96 4.70
CA ALA A 42 6.55 7.86 3.76
C ALA A 42 6.01 7.70 2.33
N VAL A 43 5.77 6.46 1.88
CA VAL A 43 5.14 6.19 0.56
C VAL A 43 3.70 6.71 0.52
N LYS A 44 2.96 6.55 1.63
CA LYS A 44 1.55 6.96 1.72
C LYS A 44 1.37 8.46 1.52
N GLU A 45 2.28 9.31 1.99
CA GLU A 45 2.20 10.77 1.81
C GLU A 45 2.05 11.14 0.32
N TYR A 46 2.85 10.53 -0.56
CA TYR A 46 2.73 10.76 -2.00
C TYR A 46 1.38 10.31 -2.60
N ILE A 47 0.76 9.28 -2.02
CA ILE A 47 -0.54 8.77 -2.47
C ILE A 47 -1.66 9.70 -1.98
N ILE A 48 -1.54 10.25 -0.78
CA ILE A 48 -2.56 11.15 -0.19
C ILE A 48 -2.75 12.39 -1.07
N ASP A 49 -1.67 13.00 -1.55
CA ASP A 49 -1.78 14.18 -2.42
C ASP A 49 -2.54 13.89 -3.71
N ASN A 50 -2.24 12.76 -4.37
CA ASN A 50 -2.95 12.32 -5.57
C ASN A 50 -4.42 11.96 -5.26
N TRP A 51 -4.68 11.37 -4.10
CA TRP A 51 -6.03 11.04 -3.66
C TRP A 51 -6.87 12.30 -3.47
N LEU A 52 -6.33 13.30 -2.77
CA LEU A 52 -7.00 14.59 -2.53
C LEU A 52 -7.31 15.31 -3.84
N ALA A 53 -6.34 15.38 -4.76
CA ALA A 53 -6.55 15.99 -6.08
C ALA A 53 -7.65 15.26 -6.88
N THR A 54 -7.69 13.93 -6.81
CA THR A 54 -8.74 13.14 -7.49
C THR A 54 -10.13 13.42 -6.91
N GLN A 55 -10.24 13.54 -5.58
CA GLN A 55 -11.51 13.86 -4.92
C GLN A 55 -12.00 15.25 -5.29
N GLU A 56 -11.12 16.25 -5.33
CA GLU A 56 -11.49 17.61 -5.75
C GLU A 56 -12.06 17.63 -7.18
N VAL A 57 -11.45 16.88 -8.10
CA VAL A 57 -11.98 16.71 -9.47
C VAL A 57 -13.35 16.04 -9.46
N TYR A 58 -13.53 14.97 -8.69
CA TYR A 58 -14.82 14.27 -8.61
C TYR A 58 -15.93 15.15 -8.03
N GLU A 59 -15.64 15.97 -7.02
CA GLU A 59 -16.59 16.93 -6.46
C GLU A 59 -16.97 18.01 -7.49
N LYS A 60 -15.98 18.58 -8.17
CA LYS A 60 -16.18 19.67 -9.14
C LYS A 60 -16.92 19.22 -10.40
N GLU A 61 -16.56 18.07 -10.95
CA GLU A 61 -17.10 17.58 -12.23
C GLU A 61 -18.34 16.70 -12.05
N SER A 62 -18.55 16.15 -10.84
CA SER A 62 -19.67 15.25 -10.52
C SER A 62 -19.89 14.15 -11.56
N PRO A 63 -18.85 13.39 -11.95
CA PRO A 63 -18.97 12.39 -13.00
C PRO A 63 -19.83 11.20 -12.53
N LYS A 64 -20.41 10.48 -13.50
CA LYS A 64 -21.08 9.21 -13.20
C LYS A 64 -20.08 8.23 -12.59
N THR A 65 -20.31 7.85 -11.35
CA THR A 65 -19.38 7.04 -10.55
C THR A 65 -19.84 5.57 -10.48
N VAL A 66 -18.89 4.65 -10.63
CA VAL A 66 -19.12 3.21 -10.49
C VAL A 66 -18.93 2.78 -9.03
N TYR A 67 -19.89 2.04 -8.48
CA TYR A 67 -19.77 1.46 -7.15
C TYR A 67 -19.70 -0.07 -7.28
N TYR A 68 -18.54 -0.64 -6.97
CA TYR A 68 -18.32 -2.07 -7.02
C TYR A 68 -18.53 -2.68 -5.63
N LEU A 69 -19.68 -3.33 -5.43
CA LEU A 69 -20.04 -3.96 -4.17
C LEU A 69 -19.55 -5.41 -4.15
N SER A 70 -18.74 -5.76 -3.15
CA SER A 70 -18.29 -7.13 -2.94
C SER A 70 -18.14 -7.43 -1.45
N MET A 71 -18.44 -8.67 -1.07
CA MET A 71 -18.12 -9.17 0.26
C MET A 71 -16.62 -9.53 0.41
N GLU A 72 -15.87 -9.63 -0.68
CA GLU A 72 -14.46 -10.01 -0.66
C GLU A 72 -13.60 -9.08 -1.51
N PHE A 73 -12.42 -8.72 -1.00
CA PHE A 73 -11.35 -8.00 -1.70
C PHE A 73 -9.98 -8.57 -1.33
N LEU A 74 -9.42 -9.41 -2.20
CA LEU A 74 -8.11 -10.03 -1.96
C LEU A 74 -6.98 -9.14 -2.51
N MET A 75 -6.73 -8.04 -1.80
CA MET A 75 -5.76 -7.00 -2.21
C MET A 75 -4.31 -7.53 -2.22
N GLY A 76 -3.95 -8.37 -1.26
CA GLY A 76 -2.56 -8.77 -1.00
C GLY A 76 -1.79 -7.67 -0.27
N ARG A 77 -0.45 -7.70 -0.38
CA ARG A 77 0.46 -6.66 0.11
C ARG A 77 0.35 -5.39 -0.73
N ALA A 78 0.27 -4.23 -0.08
CA ALA A 78 0.03 -2.94 -0.72
C ALA A 78 1.32 -2.19 -1.07
N LEU A 79 2.37 -2.29 -0.26
CA LEU A 79 3.57 -1.46 -0.41
C LEU A 79 4.19 -1.60 -1.81
N GLY A 80 4.50 -2.83 -2.23
CA GLY A 80 5.11 -3.09 -3.53
C GLY A 80 4.23 -2.64 -4.70
N ASN A 81 2.92 -2.94 -4.64
CA ASN A 81 1.98 -2.52 -5.68
C ASN A 81 1.88 -0.98 -5.77
N ASN A 82 1.85 -0.29 -4.64
CA ASN A 82 1.85 1.18 -4.61
C ASN A 82 3.12 1.76 -5.23
N LEU A 83 4.29 1.21 -4.90
CA LEU A 83 5.57 1.64 -5.47
C LEU A 83 5.63 1.44 -6.99
N ILE A 84 5.09 0.33 -7.48
CA ILE A 84 4.98 0.05 -8.93
C ILE A 84 4.03 1.05 -9.60
N ASN A 85 2.85 1.28 -9.03
CA ASN A 85 1.85 2.21 -9.59
C ASN A 85 2.30 3.68 -9.54
N LEU A 86 3.15 4.04 -8.56
CA LEU A 86 3.82 5.34 -8.51
C LEU A 86 5.03 5.44 -9.46
N THR A 87 5.41 4.35 -10.14
CA THR A 87 6.63 4.24 -10.95
C THR A 87 7.92 4.54 -10.16
N ALA A 88 7.89 4.33 -8.84
CA ALA A 88 8.93 4.75 -7.90
C ALA A 88 9.76 3.59 -7.33
N TYR A 89 9.44 2.34 -7.72
CA TYR A 89 9.99 1.15 -7.07
C TYR A 89 11.53 1.15 -7.02
N GLN A 90 12.18 1.45 -8.15
CA GLN A 90 13.64 1.46 -8.24
C GLN A 90 14.25 2.62 -7.44
N ASP A 91 13.66 3.81 -7.49
CA ASP A 91 14.16 4.97 -6.77
C ASP A 91 14.07 4.80 -5.25
N VAL A 92 12.96 4.23 -4.77
CA VAL A 92 12.77 3.88 -3.35
C VAL A 92 13.76 2.81 -2.93
N LYS A 93 13.96 1.78 -3.76
CA LYS A 93 14.92 0.72 -3.48
C LYS A 93 16.33 1.29 -3.28
N GLU A 94 16.80 2.13 -4.19
CA GLU A 94 18.10 2.79 -4.07
C GLU A 94 18.19 3.69 -2.84
N ALA A 95 17.11 4.45 -2.55
CA ALA A 95 17.07 5.33 -1.38
C ALA A 95 17.25 4.55 -0.07
N LEU A 96 16.60 3.38 0.03
CA LEU A 96 16.69 2.49 1.18
C LEU A 96 18.05 1.77 1.25
N GLU A 97 18.60 1.34 0.11
CA GLU A 97 19.94 0.75 0.04
C GLU A 97 21.01 1.71 0.56
N GLU A 98 20.93 3.00 0.21
CA GLU A 98 21.81 4.05 0.74
C GLU A 98 21.63 4.29 2.26
N MET A 99 20.50 3.87 2.84
CA MET A 99 20.26 3.86 4.28
C MET A 99 20.64 2.54 4.95
N GLY A 100 21.14 1.55 4.19
CA GLY A 100 21.45 0.20 4.69
C GLY A 100 20.22 -0.67 4.92
N ILE A 101 19.09 -0.37 4.27
CA ILE A 101 17.81 -1.08 4.43
C ILE A 101 17.50 -1.83 3.13
N ASP A 102 17.24 -3.14 3.23
CA ASP A 102 16.76 -3.94 2.10
C ASP A 102 15.24 -3.80 1.93
N LEU A 103 14.80 -3.32 0.76
CA LEU A 103 13.39 -3.17 0.43
C LEU A 103 12.64 -4.52 0.48
N ASN A 104 13.25 -5.63 0.07
CA ASN A 104 12.57 -6.93 0.09
C ASN A 104 12.27 -7.36 1.54
N ALA A 105 13.25 -7.19 2.43
CA ALA A 105 13.07 -7.47 3.85
C ALA A 105 11.98 -6.59 4.49
N VAL A 106 11.83 -5.35 4.01
CA VAL A 106 10.76 -4.43 4.40
C VAL A 106 9.40 -4.91 3.89
N GLU A 107 9.27 -5.29 2.62
CA GLU A 107 8.02 -5.81 2.03
C GLU A 107 7.57 -7.11 2.73
N ASP A 108 8.50 -7.93 3.20
CA ASP A 108 8.22 -9.17 3.93
C ASP A 108 7.67 -8.96 5.35
N GLN A 109 7.76 -7.75 5.90
CA GLN A 109 7.09 -7.40 7.16
C GLN A 109 5.62 -7.01 6.96
N GLU A 110 5.14 -6.87 5.72
CA GLU A 110 3.76 -6.51 5.45
C GLU A 110 2.83 -7.73 5.62
N PRO A 111 1.84 -7.68 6.53
CA PRO A 111 0.85 -8.75 6.64
C PRO A 111 -0.12 -8.69 5.46
N ASP A 112 -0.48 -9.85 4.90
CA ASP A 112 -1.54 -9.94 3.90
C ASP A 112 -2.88 -9.43 4.44
N ALA A 113 -3.59 -8.64 3.63
CA ALA A 113 -4.94 -8.19 3.93
C ALA A 113 -5.92 -9.38 3.88
N ALA A 114 -6.38 -9.84 5.05
CA ALA A 114 -7.30 -10.96 5.20
C ALA A 114 -8.77 -10.56 4.90
N LEU A 115 -9.01 -10.07 3.68
CA LEU A 115 -10.29 -9.49 3.24
C LEU A 115 -10.97 -10.28 2.10
N GLY A 116 -10.45 -11.45 1.74
CA GLY A 116 -11.03 -12.34 0.75
C GLY A 116 -10.37 -13.72 0.79
N ASN A 117 -10.94 -14.68 0.07
CA ASN A 117 -10.58 -16.09 0.21
C ASN A 117 -10.07 -16.75 -1.07
N GLY A 118 -10.50 -16.22 -2.23
CA GLY A 118 -10.19 -16.85 -3.50
C GLY A 118 -10.44 -15.95 -4.72
N GLY A 119 -10.80 -16.58 -5.83
CA GLY A 119 -10.89 -15.92 -7.14
C GLY A 119 -11.87 -14.75 -7.20
N LEU A 120 -13.00 -14.81 -6.47
CA LEU A 120 -13.96 -13.71 -6.41
C LEU A 120 -13.35 -12.46 -5.79
N GLY A 121 -12.72 -12.60 -4.61
CA GLY A 121 -12.02 -11.50 -3.96
C GLY A 121 -10.86 -10.97 -4.79
N ARG A 122 -10.13 -11.84 -5.50
CA ARG A 122 -9.02 -11.39 -6.35
C ARG A 122 -9.51 -10.67 -7.61
N LEU A 123 -10.61 -11.12 -8.22
CA LEU A 123 -11.25 -10.45 -9.34
C LEU A 123 -11.68 -9.03 -8.94
N ALA A 124 -12.32 -8.89 -7.78
CA ALA A 124 -12.72 -7.58 -7.25
C ALA A 124 -11.52 -6.64 -7.08
N ALA A 125 -10.42 -7.13 -6.51
CA ALA A 125 -9.18 -6.35 -6.35
C ALA A 125 -8.57 -5.94 -7.70
N CYS A 126 -8.45 -6.86 -8.66
CA CYS A 126 -7.93 -6.55 -10.00
C CYS A 126 -8.82 -5.57 -10.78
N PHE A 127 -10.14 -5.63 -10.58
CA PHE A 127 -11.08 -4.67 -11.16
C PHE A 127 -10.86 -3.26 -10.62
N LEU A 128 -10.65 -3.09 -9.32
CA LEU A 128 -10.34 -1.77 -8.75
C LEU A 128 -9.05 -1.19 -9.34
N ASP A 129 -7.98 -1.99 -9.42
CA ASP A 129 -6.70 -1.55 -10.00
C ASP A 129 -6.82 -1.17 -11.49
N SER A 130 -7.62 -1.93 -12.25
CA SER A 130 -7.90 -1.63 -13.67
C SER A 130 -8.72 -0.35 -13.84
N LEU A 131 -9.73 -0.13 -12.99
CA LEU A 131 -10.57 1.08 -13.02
C LEU A 131 -9.72 2.32 -12.73
N THR A 132 -8.83 2.25 -11.73
CA THR A 132 -7.91 3.34 -11.41
C THR A 132 -6.92 3.58 -12.55
N SER A 133 -6.34 2.52 -13.12
CA SER A 133 -5.38 2.64 -14.22
C SER A 133 -5.98 3.28 -15.49
N LEU A 134 -7.27 3.04 -15.74
CA LEU A 134 -8.00 3.63 -16.86
C LEU A 134 -8.62 5.00 -16.54
N GLY A 135 -8.45 5.51 -15.31
CA GLY A 135 -8.98 6.80 -14.88
C GLY A 135 -10.51 6.83 -14.70
N TYR A 136 -11.14 5.67 -14.46
CA TYR A 136 -12.57 5.63 -14.21
C TYR A 136 -12.91 6.07 -12.77
N PRO A 137 -13.91 6.94 -12.58
CA PRO A 137 -14.43 7.27 -11.26
C PRO A 137 -15.14 6.06 -10.66
N ALA A 138 -14.49 5.41 -9.70
CA ALA A 138 -14.98 4.19 -9.08
C ALA A 138 -14.64 4.07 -7.60
N TYR A 139 -15.52 3.39 -6.85
CA TYR A 139 -15.32 3.01 -5.46
C TYR A 139 -15.53 1.51 -5.27
N GLY A 140 -14.65 0.89 -4.46
CA GLY A 140 -14.86 -0.44 -3.92
C GLY A 140 -15.61 -0.39 -2.59
N CYS A 141 -16.72 -1.10 -2.49
CA CYS A 141 -17.54 -1.16 -1.28
C CYS A 141 -17.53 -2.58 -0.72
N GLY A 142 -17.03 -2.75 0.50
CA GLY A 142 -16.94 -4.04 1.18
C GLY A 142 -16.93 -3.94 2.70
N ILE A 143 -16.60 -5.05 3.36
CA ILE A 143 -16.59 -5.16 4.81
C ILE A 143 -15.14 -5.32 5.29
N ARG A 144 -14.77 -4.59 6.35
CA ARG A 144 -13.46 -4.72 7.00
C ARG A 144 -13.50 -5.85 8.03
N TYR A 145 -13.18 -7.07 7.60
CA TYR A 145 -13.06 -8.22 8.49
C TYR A 145 -11.86 -8.08 9.43
N HIS A 146 -12.06 -8.33 10.72
CA HIS A 146 -10.96 -8.25 11.70
C HIS A 146 -10.07 -9.50 11.67
N TYR A 147 -10.67 -10.69 11.49
CA TYR A 147 -9.96 -11.97 11.55
C TYR A 147 -9.78 -12.66 10.18
N GLY A 148 -10.39 -12.12 9.12
CA GLY A 148 -10.50 -12.82 7.84
C GLY A 148 -11.14 -14.20 7.98
N MET A 149 -10.64 -15.18 7.22
CA MET A 149 -11.17 -16.56 7.21
C MET A 149 -10.42 -17.46 8.19
N PHE A 150 -9.16 -17.82 7.90
CA PHE A 150 -8.26 -18.54 8.83
C PHE A 150 -6.82 -18.55 8.32
N LYS A 151 -5.85 -18.74 9.22
CA LYS A 151 -4.44 -19.01 8.89
C LYS A 151 -4.16 -20.50 8.99
N GLN A 152 -3.99 -21.15 7.84
CA GLN A 152 -3.70 -22.59 7.79
C GLN A 152 -2.33 -22.92 8.39
N LYS A 153 -2.26 -23.97 9.22
CA LYS A 153 -1.01 -24.55 9.73
C LYS A 153 -1.03 -26.05 9.50
N LEU A 154 -0.05 -26.57 8.77
CA LEU A 154 0.10 -28.03 8.60
C LEU A 154 0.86 -28.62 9.79
N LYS A 155 0.31 -29.65 10.44
CA LYS A 155 1.00 -30.41 11.50
C LYS A 155 0.93 -31.90 11.19
N MET A 156 2.09 -32.52 11.00
CA MET A 156 2.22 -33.96 10.69
C MET A 156 1.34 -34.42 9.51
N GLY A 157 1.27 -33.62 8.44
CA GLY A 157 0.50 -33.96 7.23
C GLY A 157 -1.01 -33.71 7.31
N ILE A 158 -1.52 -33.24 8.46
CA ILE A 158 -2.93 -32.87 8.62
C ILE A 158 -3.07 -31.34 8.55
N ARG A 159 -4.12 -30.91 7.84
CA ARG A 159 -4.49 -29.51 7.60
C ARG A 159 -5.19 -28.88 8.80
#